data_AF-A0A1A0NWP6-F1
#
_entry.id   AF-A0A1A0NWP6-F1
#
_cell.length_a   1.000
_cell.length_b   1.000
_cell.length_c   1.000
_cell.angle_alpha   90.00
_cell.angle_beta   90.00
_cell.angle_gamma   90.00
#
_symmetry.space_group_name_H-M   'P 1'
#
loop_
_entity.id
_entity.type
_entity.pdbx_description
1 polymer ?
#
loop_
_entity_poly.entity_id
_entity_poly.type
_entity_poly.pdbx_seq_one_letter_code
_entity_poly.pdbx_strand_id
1 'polypeptide(L)'
;MLGVGGARGLSHPKLDVHAGVPPGTASFYFRTRQALLLGIAERVTELDVQDLSRLTELATDGSGQFTGTAGLAELVMYSGAEPYLTRTKARYELVLHASRDAQLMSTLRLSVDTFYRLAHDVVTRWHRETDAPPADLIDEQARAVLALVNGVMLSFVAGQPIVQSGAQLEHLLDGLIAGLTANRGP
;
A
#
# COMPACT_ATOMS: atom_id res chain seq x y z
N MET A 1 9.27 -15.35 -0.57
CA MET A 1 10.73 -15.11 -0.56
C MET A 1 11.11 -13.65 -0.38
N LEU A 2 10.71 -12.73 -1.28
CA LEU A 2 11.16 -11.33 -1.23
C LEU A 2 10.84 -10.62 0.10
N GLY A 3 9.61 -10.77 0.61
CA GLY A 3 9.22 -10.18 1.90
C GLY A 3 9.85 -10.81 3.14
N VAL A 4 10.56 -11.93 3.02
CA VAL A 4 11.19 -12.64 4.15
C VAL A 4 12.72 -12.52 4.10
N GLY A 5 13.32 -12.72 2.93
CA GLY A 5 14.77 -12.71 2.74
C GLY A 5 15.31 -11.48 2.01
N GLY A 6 14.45 -10.51 1.70
CA GLY A 6 14.79 -9.35 0.89
C GLY A 6 15.29 -9.71 -0.50
N ALA A 7 15.78 -8.72 -1.24
CA ALA A 7 16.21 -8.92 -2.61
C ALA A 7 17.49 -9.76 -2.78
N ARG A 8 18.29 -9.92 -1.72
CA ARG A 8 19.45 -10.84 -1.68
C ARG A 8 19.02 -12.30 -1.47
N GLY A 9 17.88 -12.52 -0.84
CA GLY A 9 17.25 -13.83 -0.69
C GLY A 9 16.72 -14.39 -2.00
N LEU A 10 16.59 -13.56 -3.04
CA LEU A 10 15.99 -13.92 -4.32
C LEU A 10 17.05 -14.16 -5.40
N SER A 11 17.11 -15.40 -5.90
CA SER A 11 17.82 -15.79 -7.12
C SER A 11 17.06 -16.93 -7.80
N HIS A 12 17.30 -17.16 -9.09
CA HIS A 12 16.63 -18.25 -9.82
C HIS A 12 16.81 -19.63 -9.18
N PRO A 13 18.04 -20.07 -8.79
CA PRO A 13 18.19 -21.37 -8.15
C PRO A 13 17.45 -21.45 -6.81
N LYS A 14 17.46 -20.37 -6.02
CA LYS A 14 16.72 -20.34 -4.75
C LYS A 14 15.20 -20.37 -4.97
N LEU A 15 14.71 -19.74 -6.05
CA LEU A 15 13.31 -19.77 -6.42
C LEU A 15 12.90 -21.17 -6.88
N ASP A 16 13.71 -21.84 -7.70
CA ASP A 16 13.44 -23.21 -8.14
C ASP A 16 13.30 -24.15 -6.93
N VAL A 17 14.26 -24.08 -6.00
CA VAL A 17 14.25 -24.85 -4.75
C VAL A 17 13.01 -24.50 -3.91
N HIS A 18 12.69 -23.21 -3.76
CA HIS A 18 11.54 -22.78 -2.96
C HIS A 18 10.20 -23.21 -3.55
N ALA A 19 10.08 -23.21 -4.88
CA ALA A 19 8.87 -23.61 -5.60
C ALA A 19 8.76 -25.13 -5.82
N GLY A 20 9.80 -25.91 -5.50
CA GLY A 20 9.82 -27.35 -5.72
C GLY A 20 9.82 -27.75 -7.20
N VAL A 21 10.32 -26.87 -8.07
CA VAL A 21 10.37 -27.09 -9.53
C VAL A 21 11.78 -27.53 -9.98
N PRO A 22 11.93 -28.12 -11.19
CA PRO A 22 13.24 -28.50 -11.69
C PRO A 22 14.25 -27.33 -11.73
N PRO A 23 15.55 -27.61 -11.52
CA PRO A 23 16.58 -26.59 -11.66
C PRO A 23 16.56 -25.94 -13.06
N GLY A 24 16.56 -24.60 -13.10
CA GLY A 24 16.53 -23.81 -14.32
C GLY A 24 15.14 -23.38 -14.77
N THR A 25 14.05 -23.85 -14.13
CA THR A 25 12.69 -23.45 -14.47
C THR A 25 12.49 -21.94 -14.33
N ALA A 26 12.91 -21.32 -13.24
CA ALA A 26 12.82 -19.88 -13.05
C ALA A 26 13.61 -19.12 -14.12
N SER A 27 14.83 -19.58 -14.46
CA SER A 27 15.67 -18.93 -15.49
C SER A 27 15.09 -19.08 -16.89
N PHE A 28 14.32 -20.14 -17.13
CA PHE A 28 13.59 -20.34 -18.39
C PHE A 28 12.53 -19.25 -18.60
N TYR A 29 11.73 -18.95 -17.56
CA TYR A 29 10.69 -17.91 -17.63
C TYR A 29 11.23 -16.49 -17.48
N PHE A 30 12.19 -16.29 -16.56
CA PHE A 30 12.74 -14.99 -16.22
C PHE A 30 14.23 -14.97 -16.52
N ARG A 31 14.62 -14.70 -17.77
CA ARG A 31 16.01 -14.87 -18.22
C ARG A 31 17.05 -14.07 -17.44
N THR A 32 16.67 -12.93 -16.88
CA THR A 32 17.54 -12.05 -16.10
C THR A 32 16.99 -11.83 -14.70
N ARG A 33 17.85 -11.38 -13.78
CA ARG A 33 17.41 -10.96 -12.45
C ARG A 33 16.41 -9.81 -12.51
N GLN A 34 16.58 -8.90 -13.48
CA GLN A 34 15.65 -7.80 -13.71
C GLN A 34 14.28 -8.31 -14.15
N ALA A 35 14.22 -9.26 -15.10
CA ALA A 35 12.96 -9.87 -15.53
C ALA A 35 12.25 -10.58 -14.37
N LEU A 36 13.01 -11.24 -13.48
CA LEU A 36 12.46 -11.86 -12.28
C LEU A 36 11.85 -10.83 -11.32
N LEU A 37 12.55 -9.72 -11.06
CA LEU A 37 12.02 -8.64 -10.21
C LEU A 37 10.78 -7.98 -10.82
N LEU A 38 10.77 -7.80 -12.14
CA LEU A 38 9.62 -7.25 -12.86
C LEU A 38 8.40 -8.15 -12.71
N GLY A 39 8.53 -9.45 -12.94
CA GLY A 39 7.42 -10.40 -12.76
C GLY A 39 6.92 -10.47 -11.32
N ILE A 40 7.80 -10.28 -10.33
CA ILE A 40 7.37 -10.16 -8.93
C ILE A 40 6.63 -8.84 -8.68
N ALA A 41 7.08 -7.73 -9.26
CA ALA A 41 6.40 -6.45 -9.13
C ALA A 41 5.01 -6.47 -9.78
N GLU A 42 4.89 -7.06 -10.97
CA GLU A 42 3.59 -7.28 -11.63
C GLU A 42 2.66 -8.07 -10.69
N ARG A 43 3.15 -9.18 -10.15
CA ARG A 43 2.34 -10.02 -9.25
C ARG A 43 1.96 -9.32 -7.94
N VAL A 44 2.88 -8.56 -7.35
CA VAL A 44 2.61 -7.79 -6.13
C VAL A 44 1.58 -6.69 -6.40
N THR A 45 1.72 -5.97 -7.51
CA THR A 45 0.77 -4.93 -7.93
C THR A 45 -0.62 -5.52 -8.18
N GLU A 46 -0.74 -6.66 -8.87
CA GLU A 46 -2.02 -7.36 -9.07
C GLU A 46 -2.70 -7.70 -7.74
N LEU A 47 -1.94 -8.28 -6.82
CA LEU A 47 -2.43 -8.67 -5.50
C LEU A 47 -2.81 -7.47 -4.65
N ASP A 48 -2.07 -6.36 -4.75
CA ASP A 48 -2.41 -5.12 -4.07
C ASP A 48 -3.74 -4.55 -4.53
N VAL A 49 -3.97 -4.50 -5.84
CA VAL A 49 -5.23 -4.00 -6.41
C VAL A 49 -6.40 -4.90 -6.02
N GLN A 50 -6.22 -6.22 -6.06
CA GLN A 50 -7.25 -7.19 -5.67
C GLN A 50 -7.62 -7.06 -4.19
N ASP A 51 -6.62 -6.98 -3.32
CA ASP A 51 -6.86 -6.86 -1.89
C ASP A 51 -7.46 -5.51 -1.52
N LEU A 52 -6.97 -4.41 -2.08
CA LEU A 52 -7.55 -3.10 -1.81
C LEU A 52 -9.02 -3.07 -2.22
N SER A 53 -9.38 -3.65 -3.36
CA SER A 53 -10.78 -3.78 -3.79
C SER A 53 -11.60 -4.57 -2.77
N ARG A 54 -11.13 -5.78 -2.41
CA ARG A 54 -11.82 -6.67 -1.46
C ARG A 54 -11.95 -6.07 -0.07
N LEU A 55 -10.89 -5.46 0.43
CA LEU A 55 -10.84 -4.83 1.74
C LEU A 55 -11.74 -3.60 1.78
N THR A 56 -11.78 -2.80 0.70
CA THR A 56 -12.71 -1.68 0.56
C THR A 56 -14.16 -2.16 0.62
N GLU A 57 -14.49 -3.29 -0.03
CA GLU A 57 -15.82 -3.91 0.07
C GLU A 57 -16.16 -4.34 1.52
N LEU A 58 -15.19 -4.89 2.26
CA LEU A 58 -15.39 -5.29 3.66
C LEU A 58 -15.46 -4.10 4.64
N ALA A 59 -14.79 -2.99 4.32
CA ALA A 59 -14.81 -1.75 5.09
C ALA A 59 -16.03 -0.87 4.75
N THR A 60 -17.10 -1.49 4.26
CA THR A 60 -18.38 -0.85 4.06
C THR A 60 -19.29 -1.08 5.27
N ASP A 61 -20.14 -0.12 5.58
CA ASP A 61 -21.19 -0.31 6.58
C ASP A 61 -22.27 -1.28 6.10
N GLY A 62 -23.28 -1.54 6.93
CA GLY A 62 -24.41 -2.42 6.58
C GLY A 62 -25.23 -1.97 5.34
N SER A 63 -24.95 -0.78 4.78
CA SER A 63 -25.54 -0.28 3.54
C SER A 63 -24.63 -0.46 2.31
N GLY A 64 -23.42 -1.01 2.48
CA GLY A 64 -22.44 -1.16 1.41
C GLY A 64 -21.65 0.12 1.11
N GLN A 65 -21.69 1.10 2.02
CA GLN A 65 -20.98 2.37 1.87
C GLN A 65 -19.66 2.37 2.66
N PHE A 66 -18.55 2.70 2.01
CA PHE A 66 -17.23 2.74 2.64
C PHE A 66 -17.19 3.75 3.81
N THR A 67 -16.71 3.30 4.97
CA THR A 67 -16.80 4.01 6.27
C THR A 67 -15.77 5.13 6.48
N GLY A 68 -15.20 5.68 5.41
CA GLY A 68 -14.30 6.83 5.49
C GLY A 68 -12.95 6.52 6.15
N THR A 69 -12.55 7.36 7.11
CA THR A 69 -11.27 7.26 7.83
C THR A 69 -11.18 5.98 8.68
N ALA A 70 -12.28 5.55 9.29
CA ALA A 70 -12.38 4.28 10.01
C ALA A 70 -12.04 3.08 9.11
N GLY A 71 -12.67 3.01 7.95
CA GLY A 71 -12.45 1.94 6.98
C GLY A 71 -11.01 1.91 6.49
N LEU A 72 -10.46 3.07 6.13
CA LEU A 72 -9.06 3.18 5.74
C LEU A 72 -8.12 2.74 6.86
N ALA A 73 -8.38 3.13 8.10
CA ALA A 73 -7.56 2.75 9.25
C ALA A 73 -7.51 1.22 9.40
N GLU A 74 -8.65 0.54 9.34
CA GLU A 74 -8.71 -0.92 9.37
C GLU A 74 -7.94 -1.56 8.20
N LEU A 75 -8.06 -1.01 6.98
CA LEU A 75 -7.30 -1.51 5.82
C LEU A 75 -5.79 -1.44 6.04
N VAL A 76 -5.33 -0.34 6.63
CA VAL A 76 -3.92 -0.15 6.94
C VAL A 76 -3.49 -1.11 8.06
N MET A 77 -4.32 -1.36 9.07
CA MET A 77 -3.99 -2.32 10.14
C MET A 77 -3.79 -3.75 9.60
N TYR A 78 -4.57 -4.18 8.59
CA TYR A 78 -4.34 -5.49 7.95
C TYR A 78 -2.94 -5.63 7.37
N SER A 79 -2.36 -4.54 6.84
CA SER A 79 -1.02 -4.55 6.25
C SER A 79 0.11 -4.88 7.24
N GLY A 80 -0.17 -4.77 8.56
CA GLY A 80 0.74 -5.08 9.65
C GLY A 80 0.68 -6.54 10.15
N ALA A 81 -0.25 -7.35 9.65
CA ALA A 81 -0.44 -8.74 10.05
C ALA A 81 -0.20 -9.72 8.89
N GLU A 82 0.24 -10.94 9.20
CA GLU A 82 0.36 -11.98 8.17
C GLU A 82 -1.02 -12.45 7.69
N PRO A 83 -1.19 -12.76 6.39
CA PRO A 83 -0.16 -12.86 5.35
C PRO A 83 0.20 -11.54 4.65
N TYR A 84 -0.50 -10.45 4.95
CA TYR A 84 -0.36 -9.17 4.24
C TYR A 84 0.97 -8.47 4.55
N LEU A 85 1.49 -8.62 5.78
CA LEU A 85 2.77 -8.06 6.20
C LEU A 85 3.91 -8.55 5.29
N THR A 86 3.95 -9.85 4.95
CA THR A 86 4.92 -10.38 3.99
C THR A 86 4.84 -9.66 2.64
N ARG A 87 3.63 -9.32 2.17
CA ARG A 87 3.48 -8.57 0.91
C ARG A 87 3.87 -7.10 1.05
N THR A 88 3.53 -6.46 2.17
CA THR A 88 3.98 -5.09 2.48
C THR A 88 5.50 -5.02 2.46
N LYS A 89 6.20 -5.94 3.13
CA LYS A 89 7.67 -6.05 3.09
C LYS A 89 8.21 -6.20 1.67
N ALA A 90 7.60 -7.07 0.86
CA ALA A 90 7.99 -7.26 -0.53
C ALA A 90 7.82 -5.98 -1.36
N ARG A 91 6.73 -5.22 -1.16
CA ARG A 91 6.49 -3.93 -1.84
C ARG A 91 7.57 -2.91 -1.53
N TYR A 92 7.95 -2.75 -0.26
CA TYR A 92 9.01 -1.80 0.11
C TYR A 92 10.38 -2.19 -0.46
N GLU A 93 10.72 -3.49 -0.47
CA GLU A 93 11.93 -3.97 -1.16
C GLU A 93 11.91 -3.58 -2.65
N LEU A 94 10.78 -3.77 -3.34
CA LEU A 94 10.63 -3.38 -4.75
C LEU A 94 10.74 -1.87 -4.95
N VAL A 95 10.10 -1.05 -4.11
CA VAL A 95 10.18 0.42 -4.19
C VAL A 95 11.62 0.91 -4.03
N LEU A 96 12.37 0.35 -3.08
CA LEU A 96 13.78 0.70 -2.89
C LEU A 96 14.63 0.38 -4.14
N HIS A 97 14.32 -0.72 -4.83
CA HIS A 97 14.96 -1.06 -6.10
C HIS A 97 14.52 -0.18 -7.27
N ALA A 98 13.24 0.16 -7.33
CA ALA A 98 12.65 0.93 -8.42
C ALA A 98 13.21 2.35 -8.52
N SER A 99 13.77 2.90 -7.43
CA SER A 99 14.48 4.20 -7.43
C SER A 99 15.59 4.32 -8.50
N ARG A 100 16.13 3.20 -8.98
CA ARG A 100 17.19 3.14 -10.00
C ARG A 100 16.75 2.38 -11.27
N ASP A 101 15.49 1.98 -11.36
CA ASP A 101 14.94 1.19 -12.46
C ASP A 101 13.58 1.76 -12.87
N ALA A 102 13.56 2.54 -13.95
CA ALA A 102 12.37 3.22 -14.45
C ALA A 102 11.28 2.22 -14.91
N GLN A 103 11.68 1.04 -15.41
CA GLN A 103 10.74 0.02 -15.83
C GLN A 103 10.04 -0.57 -14.59
N LEU A 104 10.80 -0.89 -13.55
CA LEU A 104 10.23 -1.37 -12.29
C LEU A 104 9.31 -0.32 -11.64
N MET A 105 9.71 0.95 -11.68
CA MET A 105 8.88 2.06 -11.19
C MET A 105 7.56 2.16 -11.97
N SER A 106 7.61 1.99 -13.29
CA SER A 106 6.41 2.03 -14.12
C SER A 106 5.40 0.94 -13.76
N THR A 107 5.88 -0.26 -13.40
CA THR A 107 5.04 -1.39 -12.96
C THR A 107 4.40 -1.15 -11.59
N LEU A 108 5.12 -0.51 -10.66
CA LEU A 108 4.59 -0.19 -9.34
C LEU A 108 3.61 1.00 -9.36
N ARG A 109 3.63 1.82 -10.41
CA ARG A 109 2.77 3.00 -10.51
C ARG A 109 1.27 2.68 -10.38
N LEU A 110 0.82 1.55 -10.92
CA LEU A 110 -0.59 1.16 -10.85
C LEU A 110 -1.08 0.96 -9.40
N SER A 111 -0.25 0.38 -8.52
CA SER A 111 -0.62 0.25 -7.11
C SER A 111 -0.58 1.61 -6.41
N VAL A 112 0.45 2.42 -6.68
CA VAL A 112 0.56 3.80 -6.15
C VAL A 112 -0.67 4.65 -6.50
N ASP A 113 -1.09 4.64 -7.76
CA ASP A 113 -2.26 5.38 -8.23
C ASP A 113 -3.55 4.88 -7.55
N THR A 114 -3.63 3.58 -7.26
CA THR A 114 -4.77 2.99 -6.55
C THR A 114 -4.81 3.41 -5.09
N PHE A 115 -3.67 3.41 -4.38
CA PHE A 115 -3.58 3.94 -3.02
C PHE A 115 -3.89 5.43 -2.95
N TYR A 116 -3.42 6.23 -3.92
CA TYR A 116 -3.74 7.66 -3.98
C TYR A 116 -5.24 7.89 -4.17
N ARG A 117 -5.88 7.18 -5.11
CA ARG A 117 -7.33 7.28 -5.33
C ARG A 117 -8.13 6.93 -4.08
N LEU A 118 -7.74 5.87 -3.36
CA LEU A 118 -8.39 5.51 -2.11
C LEU A 118 -8.29 6.64 -1.06
N ALA A 119 -7.09 7.22 -0.87
CA ALA A 119 -6.90 8.35 0.03
C ALA A 119 -7.74 9.57 -0.39
N HIS A 120 -7.78 9.87 -1.69
CA HIS A 120 -8.57 10.96 -2.24
C HIS A 120 -10.09 10.74 -2.02
N ASP A 121 -10.59 9.52 -2.22
CA ASP A 121 -12.00 9.18 -1.98
C ASP A 121 -12.38 9.28 -0.50
N VAL A 122 -11.49 8.87 0.40
CA VAL A 122 -11.66 9.02 1.86
C VAL A 122 -11.81 10.49 2.22
N VAL A 123 -10.88 11.34 1.78
CA VAL A 123 -10.90 12.78 2.06
C VAL A 123 -12.14 13.44 1.48
N THR A 124 -12.49 13.11 0.22
CA THR A 124 -13.69 13.64 -0.43
C THR A 124 -14.95 13.30 0.36
N ARG A 125 -15.05 12.08 0.91
CA ARG A 125 -16.19 11.66 1.71
C ARG A 125 -16.23 12.35 3.07
N TRP A 126 -15.08 12.47 3.74
CA TRP A 126 -14.94 13.17 5.02
C TRP A 126 -15.50 14.60 4.94
N HIS A 127 -15.23 15.29 3.82
CA HIS A 127 -15.75 16.64 3.59
C HIS A 127 -17.24 16.70 3.27
N ARG A 128 -17.83 15.71 2.58
CA ARG A 128 -19.28 15.74 2.27
C ARG A 128 -20.17 15.83 3.51
N GLU A 129 -19.67 15.45 4.67
CA GLU A 129 -20.37 15.57 5.96
C GLU A 129 -20.26 16.97 6.57
N THR A 130 -19.35 17.83 6.08
CA THR A 130 -18.94 19.08 6.72
C THR A 130 -19.01 20.32 5.81
N ASP A 131 -18.62 20.25 4.52
CA ASP A 131 -18.80 21.26 3.45
C ASP A 131 -18.11 20.81 2.13
N ALA A 132 -18.28 21.51 1.00
CA ALA A 132 -17.57 21.22 -0.27
C ALA A 132 -16.28 22.06 -0.41
N PRO A 133 -15.10 21.56 -0.04
CA PRO A 133 -13.85 22.32 -0.09
C PRO A 133 -13.32 22.48 -1.53
N PRO A 134 -12.37 23.41 -1.73
CA PRO A 134 -11.59 23.51 -2.96
C PRO A 134 -10.85 22.20 -3.30
N ALA A 135 -10.75 21.86 -4.59
CA ALA A 135 -10.14 20.62 -5.06
C ALA A 135 -8.65 20.49 -4.68
N ASP A 136 -7.92 21.61 -4.62
CA ASP A 136 -6.51 21.62 -4.25
C ASP A 136 -6.27 21.33 -2.76
N LEU A 137 -7.23 21.65 -1.89
CA LEU A 137 -7.22 21.22 -0.48
C LEU A 137 -7.44 19.70 -0.37
N ILE A 138 -8.39 19.15 -1.12
CA ILE A 138 -8.62 17.69 -1.16
C ILE A 138 -7.34 16.97 -1.60
N ASP A 139 -6.70 17.46 -2.66
CA ASP A 139 -5.45 16.90 -3.17
C ASP A 139 -4.30 16.97 -2.15
N GLU A 140 -4.18 18.08 -1.42
CA GLU A 140 -3.19 18.24 -0.34
C GLU A 140 -3.44 17.23 0.79
N GLN A 141 -4.69 17.11 1.25
CA GLN A 141 -5.09 16.16 2.28
C GLN A 141 -4.90 14.71 1.84
N ALA A 142 -5.23 14.37 0.59
CA ALA A 142 -5.05 13.03 0.04
C ALA A 142 -3.56 12.64 0.02
N ARG A 143 -2.67 13.56 -0.37
CA ARG A 143 -1.21 13.35 -0.29
C ARG A 143 -0.74 13.18 1.14
N ALA A 144 -1.25 13.98 2.08
CA ALA A 144 -0.88 13.89 3.49
C ALA A 144 -1.33 12.57 4.12
N VAL A 145 -2.57 12.14 3.85
CA VAL A 145 -3.12 10.84 4.25
C VAL A 145 -2.26 9.70 3.69
N LEU A 146 -1.94 9.74 2.39
CA LEU A 146 -1.08 8.74 1.77
C LEU A 146 0.31 8.69 2.42
N ALA A 147 0.89 9.84 2.75
CA ALA A 147 2.18 9.93 3.42
C ALA A 147 2.13 9.33 4.85
N LEU A 148 1.10 9.64 5.63
CA LEU A 148 0.88 9.07 6.97
C LEU A 148 0.73 7.55 6.89
N VAL A 149 -0.12 7.07 5.98
CA VAL A 149 -0.37 5.65 5.75
C VAL A 149 0.92 4.90 5.36
N ASN A 150 1.73 5.47 4.46
CA ASN A 150 3.04 4.90 4.12
C ASN A 150 4.01 4.89 5.32
N GLY A 151 3.97 5.90 6.18
CA GLY A 151 4.76 5.93 7.41
C GLY A 151 4.35 4.83 8.39
N VAL A 152 3.05 4.65 8.58
CA VAL A 152 2.49 3.58 9.42
C VAL A 152 2.85 2.20 8.88
N MET A 153 2.63 1.94 7.59
CA MET A 153 2.98 0.65 6.97
C MET A 153 4.48 0.35 7.08
N LEU A 154 5.34 1.35 6.89
CA LEU A 154 6.78 1.20 7.06
C LEU A 154 7.15 0.86 8.50
N SER A 155 6.44 1.43 9.48
CA SER A 155 6.63 1.09 10.90
C SER A 155 6.32 -0.38 11.21
N PHE A 156 5.30 -0.96 10.55
CA PHE A 156 5.00 -2.39 10.65
C PHE A 156 6.11 -3.25 10.03
N VAL A 157 6.62 -2.85 8.86
CA VAL A 157 7.75 -3.52 8.21
C VAL A 157 8.99 -3.52 9.11
N ALA A 158 9.25 -2.41 9.80
CA ALA A 158 10.35 -2.27 10.75
C ALA A 158 10.16 -3.06 12.06
N GLY A 159 8.97 -3.63 12.30
CA GLY A 159 8.64 -4.28 13.57
C GLY A 159 8.51 -3.31 14.75
N GLN A 160 8.30 -2.02 14.45
CA GLN A 160 8.18 -0.93 15.43
C GLN A 160 6.89 -0.13 15.13
N PRO A 161 5.70 -0.74 15.32
CA PRO A 161 4.44 -0.09 15.01
C PRO A 161 4.28 1.24 15.77
N ILE A 162 4.04 2.33 15.04
CA ILE A 162 3.75 3.66 15.64
C ILE A 162 2.29 3.81 16.08
N VAL A 163 1.41 2.92 15.60
CA VAL A 163 0.00 2.81 16.01
C VAL A 163 -0.30 1.36 16.42
N GLN A 164 -1.19 1.18 17.40
CA GLN A 164 -1.52 -0.12 17.98
C GLN A 164 -2.95 -0.59 17.64
N SER A 165 -3.79 0.27 17.06
CA SER A 165 -5.17 -0.06 16.71
C SER A 165 -5.69 0.79 15.54
N GLY A 166 -6.75 0.29 14.89
CA GLY A 166 -7.48 1.03 13.86
C GLY A 166 -8.03 2.35 14.41
N ALA A 167 -8.65 2.34 15.59
CA ALA A 167 -9.16 3.55 16.24
C ALA A 167 -8.08 4.63 16.50
N GLN A 168 -6.85 4.23 16.86
CA GLN A 168 -5.76 5.20 17.02
C GLN A 168 -5.37 5.81 15.67
N LEU A 169 -5.31 5.01 14.61
CA LEU A 169 -4.98 5.48 13.27
C LEU A 169 -6.10 6.35 12.68
N GLU A 170 -7.36 5.98 12.87
CA GLU A 170 -8.54 6.77 12.50
C GLU A 170 -8.46 8.17 13.14
N HIS A 171 -8.19 8.25 14.44
CA HIS A 171 -8.02 9.53 15.13
C HIS A 171 -6.90 10.39 14.54
N LEU A 172 -5.78 9.79 14.13
CA LEU A 172 -4.69 10.50 13.46
C LEU A 172 -5.09 10.98 12.06
N LEU A 173 -5.85 10.18 11.32
CA LEU A 173 -6.37 10.55 9.99
C LEU A 173 -7.33 11.73 10.10
N ASP A 174 -8.29 11.67 11.02
CA ASP A 174 -9.25 12.76 11.26
C ASP A 174 -8.54 14.04 11.67
N GLY A 175 -7.59 13.94 12.62
CA GLY A 175 -6.79 15.09 13.07
C GLY A 175 -5.96 15.71 11.95
N LEU A 176 -5.40 14.89 11.06
CA LEU A 176 -4.63 15.36 9.90
C LEU A 176 -5.52 16.12 8.89
N ILE A 177 -6.68 15.54 8.54
CA ILE A 177 -7.62 16.15 7.58
C ILE A 177 -8.19 17.44 8.17
N ALA A 178 -8.65 17.42 9.42
CA ALA A 178 -9.19 18.59 10.11
C ALA A 178 -8.14 19.69 10.29
N GLY A 179 -6.90 19.34 10.65
CA GLY A 179 -5.81 20.29 10.84
C GLY A 179 -5.43 21.04 9.57
N LEU A 180 -5.36 20.33 8.43
CA LEU A 180 -5.12 20.96 7.13
C LEU A 180 -6.28 21.86 6.68
N THR A 181 -7.51 21.49 7.02
CA THR A 181 -8.69 22.35 6.79
C THR A 181 -8.57 23.65 7.59
N ALA A 182 -8.25 23.55 8.88
CA ALA A 182 -8.15 24.72 9.77
C ALA A 182 -6.99 25.67 9.38
N ASN A 183 -5.84 25.12 8.96
CA ASN A 183 -4.67 25.92 8.59
C ASN A 183 -4.85 26.75 7.31
N ARG A 184 -5.82 26.40 6.45
CA ARG A 184 -6.11 27.20 5.26
C ARG A 184 -6.93 28.45 5.55
N GLY A 185 -7.64 28.51 6.68
CA GLY A 185 -8.50 29.65 7.04
C GLY A 185 -9.56 29.99 5.98
N PRO A 186 -10.48 30.92 6.26
CA PRO A 186 -11.40 31.45 5.24
C PRO A 186 -10.68 32.25 4.15
#